data_AF-A0A8J2A7Q1-F1
#
_entry.id   AF-A0A8J2A7Q1-F1
#
_cell.length_a   1.000
_cell.length_b   1.000
_cell.length_c   1.000
_cell.angle_alpha   90.00
_cell.angle_beta   90.00
_cell.angle_gamma   90.00
#
_symmetry.space_group_name_H-M   'P 1'
#
loop_
_entity.id
_entity.type
_entity.pdbx_description
1 polymer ?
#
loop_
_entity_poly.entity_id
_entity_poly.type
_entity_poly.pdbx_seq_one_letter_code
_entity_poly.pdbx_strand_id
1 'polypeptide(L)'
;MENLLVPFIANEVQEDIRHGHTSMSVLPKQSTPAAARVNYKTNSSLEIVTRQLEAVPPLAAERPLNCASASSENEMDNHIAGEYSKQKLRPRKRPRLCAQMKALFIREVQGTYRNLFSLLFRVFTPVLQVVLYSVAFLHVGRYLAQGKHLGDDGTLAQLQTEAQFSARIRELFISVATVFFMAFTAGAQIVLLNIPAERSVFLREYTSNMYSTWMYLLSKMLVELPLTLLQTLLIVVILQAAYGTNASFWWLWFLMFLCMTSG
;
A
#
# COMPACT_ATOMS: atom_id res chain seq x y z
N MET A 1 11.77 26.50 -32.23
CA MET A 1 10.31 26.62 -32.36
C MET A 1 9.65 26.27 -31.03
N GLU A 2 9.84 27.10 -29.98
CA GLU A 2 9.35 26.81 -28.61
C GLU A 2 8.88 28.09 -27.87
N ASN A 3 8.46 29.14 -28.57
CA ASN A 3 8.12 30.43 -27.93
C ASN A 3 6.75 31.01 -28.30
N LEU A 4 5.74 30.17 -28.55
CA LEU A 4 4.41 30.66 -28.97
C LEU A 4 3.21 30.12 -28.18
N LEU A 5 3.40 29.34 -27.11
CA LEU A 5 2.30 28.61 -26.46
C LEU A 5 2.02 29.00 -24.99
N VAL A 6 2.41 30.20 -24.57
CA VAL A 6 2.21 30.68 -23.18
C VAL A 6 1.22 31.84 -23.00
N PRO A 7 0.86 32.70 -23.99
CA PRO A 7 -0.04 33.82 -23.69
C PRO A 7 -1.54 33.50 -23.70
N PHE A 8 -1.97 32.28 -24.03
CA PHE A 8 -3.41 31.98 -24.21
C PHE A 8 -4.18 31.73 -22.89
N ILE A 9 -3.51 31.31 -21.81
CA ILE A 9 -4.19 30.99 -20.54
C ILE A 9 -4.40 32.24 -19.65
N ALA A 10 -3.73 33.35 -19.94
CA ALA A 10 -3.79 34.55 -19.11
C ALA A 10 -5.07 35.40 -19.30
N ASN A 11 -5.78 35.24 -20.42
CA ASN A 11 -6.94 36.10 -20.72
C ASN A 11 -8.28 35.53 -20.23
N GLU A 12 -8.39 34.23 -19.95
CA GLU A 12 -9.66 33.62 -19.54
C GLU A 12 -10.01 33.87 -18.05
N VAL A 13 -9.01 34.18 -17.21
CA VAL A 13 -9.21 34.36 -15.75
C VAL A 13 -9.55 35.81 -15.37
N GLN A 14 -9.41 36.75 -16.30
CA GLN A 14 -9.61 38.18 -16.02
C GLN A 14 -11.07 38.65 -16.20
N GLU A 15 -11.94 37.87 -16.86
CA GLU A 15 -13.35 38.25 -17.06
C GLU A 15 -14.27 37.90 -15.88
N ASP A 16 -13.91 36.93 -15.04
CA ASP A 16 -14.82 36.43 -14.00
C ASP A 16 -14.83 37.29 -12.70
N ILE A 17 -13.93 38.27 -12.57
CA ILE A 17 -13.82 39.15 -11.39
C ILE A 17 -14.62 40.46 -11.57
N ARG A 18 -15.19 40.72 -12.75
CA ARG A 18 -15.82 42.04 -13.05
C ARG A 18 -17.33 42.12 -12.80
N HIS A 19 -18.00 41.03 -12.44
CA HIS A 19 -19.44 41.03 -12.17
C HIS A 19 -19.79 40.39 -10.81
N GLY A 20 -19.69 41.18 -9.73
CA GLY A 20 -20.05 40.69 -8.40
C GLY A 20 -20.14 41.73 -7.29
N HIS A 21 -20.67 42.92 -7.57
CA HIS A 21 -21.01 43.91 -6.53
C HIS A 21 -22.51 44.24 -6.58
N THR A 22 -23.31 43.52 -5.78
CA THR A 22 -24.60 44.07 -5.32
C THR A 22 -25.07 43.44 -4.01
N SER A 23 -25.28 44.34 -3.03
CA SER A 23 -26.26 44.30 -1.94
C SER A 23 -26.03 43.44 -0.68
N MET A 24 -25.75 44.19 0.39
CA MET A 24 -26.10 43.89 1.78
C MET A 24 -27.58 43.49 1.93
N SER A 25 -27.84 42.42 2.68
CA SER A 25 -29.10 42.22 3.40
C SER A 25 -28.88 41.42 4.69
N VAL A 26 -28.99 42.14 5.80
CA VAL A 26 -29.68 41.77 7.06
C VAL A 26 -29.51 40.33 7.58
N LEU A 27 -28.78 40.23 8.69
CA LEU A 27 -28.73 39.08 9.61
C LEU A 27 -30.11 38.71 10.17
N PRO A 28 -30.53 37.42 10.11
CA PRO A 28 -31.46 36.87 11.07
C PRO A 28 -30.72 36.13 12.20
N LYS A 29 -31.16 36.42 13.43
CA LYS A 29 -30.86 35.70 14.68
C LYS A 29 -30.86 34.18 14.47
N GLN A 30 -29.75 33.53 14.81
CA GLN A 30 -29.65 32.09 14.89
C GLN A 30 -30.17 31.63 16.26
N SER A 31 -31.39 31.12 16.28
CA SER A 31 -31.96 30.37 17.40
C SER A 31 -31.30 28.99 17.48
N THR A 32 -31.01 28.58 18.70
CA THR A 32 -30.59 27.24 19.12
C THR A 32 -31.53 26.16 18.57
N PRO A 33 -31.04 25.17 17.81
CA PRO A 33 -31.81 23.97 17.56
C PRO A 33 -31.62 22.97 18.69
N ALA A 34 -32.75 22.64 19.31
CA ALA A 34 -32.94 21.55 20.23
C ALA A 34 -32.48 20.21 19.63
N ALA A 35 -32.09 19.31 20.53
CA ALA A 35 -31.68 17.93 20.30
C ALA A 35 -32.52 17.20 19.23
N ALA A 36 -32.00 17.15 18.00
CA ALA A 36 -32.46 16.22 17.00
C ALA A 36 -31.85 14.85 17.31
N ARG A 37 -32.68 13.93 17.81
CA ARG A 37 -32.37 12.50 17.85
C ARG A 37 -32.08 12.04 16.43
N VAL A 38 -30.80 11.85 16.12
CA VAL A 38 -30.36 11.14 14.92
C VAL A 38 -30.80 9.70 15.07
N ASN A 39 -31.86 9.37 14.35
CA ASN A 39 -32.30 8.01 14.15
C ASN A 39 -31.29 7.39 13.16
N TYR A 40 -30.36 6.59 13.68
CA TYR A 40 -29.39 5.87 12.87
C TYR A 40 -30.15 4.81 12.07
N LYS A 41 -30.65 5.20 10.90
CA LYS A 41 -31.08 4.25 9.89
C LYS A 41 -29.80 3.61 9.37
N THR A 42 -29.47 2.47 9.96
CA THR A 42 -28.39 1.56 9.61
C THR A 42 -28.39 1.38 8.09
N ASN A 43 -27.42 2.01 7.43
CA ASN A 43 -27.29 2.00 5.98
C ASN A 43 -27.09 0.55 5.51
N SER A 44 -27.89 0.17 4.51
CA SER A 44 -27.96 -1.15 3.86
C SER A 44 -26.70 -1.56 3.09
N SER A 45 -25.58 -0.85 3.24
CA SER A 45 -24.29 -1.24 2.66
C SER A 45 -23.60 -2.35 3.46
N LEU A 46 -23.98 -2.56 4.73
CA LEU A 46 -23.49 -3.70 5.51
C LEU A 46 -24.23 -5.00 5.16
N GLU A 47 -25.50 -4.95 4.72
CA GLU A 47 -26.22 -6.15 4.26
C GLU A 47 -25.64 -6.74 2.96
N ILE A 48 -25.03 -5.94 2.10
CA ILE A 48 -24.44 -6.45 0.84
C ILE A 48 -23.15 -7.24 1.11
N VAL A 49 -22.40 -6.88 2.17
CA VAL A 49 -21.20 -7.62 2.57
C VAL A 49 -21.57 -8.87 3.40
N THR A 50 -22.62 -8.82 4.22
CA THR A 50 -23.11 -10.02 4.93
C THR A 50 -23.74 -11.04 3.96
N ARG A 51 -24.42 -10.61 2.90
CA ARG A 51 -24.97 -11.53 1.88
C ARG A 51 -23.92 -12.18 0.98
N GLN A 52 -22.71 -11.61 0.87
CA GLN A 52 -21.58 -12.27 0.20
C GLN A 52 -20.89 -13.31 1.11
N LEU A 53 -21.02 -13.21 2.44
CA LEU A 53 -20.58 -14.25 3.37
C LEU A 53 -21.62 -15.37 3.58
N GLU A 54 -22.91 -15.11 3.36
CA GLU A 54 -23.99 -16.10 3.47
C GLU A 54 -24.20 -16.97 2.22
N ALA A 55 -23.48 -16.67 1.12
CA ALA A 55 -23.48 -17.50 -0.09
C ALA A 55 -22.38 -18.59 -0.09
N VAL A 56 -21.69 -18.80 1.04
CA VAL A 56 -20.96 -20.06 1.26
C VAL A 56 -21.97 -21.03 1.85
N PRO A 57 -22.42 -22.06 1.11
CA PRO A 57 -23.34 -23.05 1.65
C PRO A 57 -22.75 -23.60 2.95
N PRO A 58 -23.55 -23.80 4.01
CA PRO A 58 -23.06 -24.48 5.20
C PRO A 58 -22.42 -25.77 4.72
N LEU A 59 -21.20 -26.05 5.18
CA LEU A 59 -20.58 -27.36 5.04
C LEU A 59 -21.59 -28.36 5.59
N ALA A 60 -22.40 -28.89 4.68
CA ALA A 60 -23.27 -30.01 4.91
C ALA A 60 -22.33 -31.11 5.37
N ALA A 61 -22.58 -31.58 6.59
CA ALA A 61 -22.07 -32.83 7.09
C ALA A 61 -22.05 -33.83 5.92
N GLU A 62 -20.86 -34.30 5.58
CA GLU A 62 -20.65 -35.27 4.52
C GLU A 62 -21.55 -36.48 4.79
N ARG A 63 -22.67 -36.54 4.07
CA ARG A 63 -23.32 -37.81 3.79
C ARG A 63 -22.46 -38.48 2.71
N PRO A 64 -22.10 -39.76 2.90
CA PRO A 64 -21.32 -40.49 1.91
C PRO A 64 -22.11 -40.55 0.59
N LEU A 65 -21.53 -39.99 -0.47
CA LEU A 65 -22.07 -40.10 -1.80
C LEU A 65 -21.83 -41.53 -2.30
N ASN A 66 -22.90 -42.32 -2.27
CA ASN A 66 -23.01 -43.57 -3.00
C ASN A 66 -22.91 -43.28 -4.51
N CYS A 67 -21.72 -43.48 -5.10
CA CYS A 67 -21.59 -43.72 -6.53
C CYS A 67 -21.79 -45.22 -6.78
N ALA A 68 -23.06 -45.63 -6.79
CA ALA A 68 -23.48 -46.91 -7.34
C ALA A 68 -23.85 -46.70 -8.82
N SER A 69 -22.85 -46.82 -9.69
CA SER A 69 -23.05 -47.27 -11.06
C SER A 69 -21.94 -48.26 -11.38
N ALA A 70 -22.26 -49.53 -11.11
CA ALA A 70 -21.48 -50.69 -11.50
C ALA A 70 -21.39 -50.78 -13.03
N SER A 71 -20.23 -51.13 -13.58
CA SER A 71 -19.95 -52.52 -13.96
C SER A 71 -18.65 -52.63 -14.78
N SER A 72 -17.81 -53.59 -14.38
CA SER A 72 -16.72 -54.24 -15.13
C SER A 72 -15.30 -53.65 -15.19
N GLU A 73 -14.75 -53.11 -14.10
CA GLU A 73 -13.28 -53.00 -13.90
C GLU A 73 -12.85 -53.38 -12.46
N ASN A 74 -13.59 -54.27 -11.80
CA ASN A 74 -13.52 -54.49 -10.35
C ASN A 74 -12.49 -55.53 -9.86
N GLU A 75 -11.50 -55.92 -10.66
CA GLU A 75 -10.55 -56.98 -10.24
C GLU A 75 -9.07 -56.57 -10.20
N MET A 76 -8.69 -55.39 -10.72
CA MET A 76 -7.28 -54.93 -10.69
C MET A 76 -6.99 -53.88 -9.60
N ASP A 77 -7.96 -53.05 -9.21
CA ASP A 77 -7.74 -51.96 -8.24
C ASP A 77 -7.71 -52.41 -6.76
N ASN A 78 -8.30 -53.56 -6.44
CA ASN A 78 -8.23 -54.13 -5.08
C ASN A 78 -6.84 -54.67 -4.73
N HIS A 79 -5.98 -54.96 -5.72
CA HIS A 79 -4.62 -55.42 -5.46
C HIS A 79 -3.65 -54.27 -5.14
N ILE A 80 -3.98 -53.04 -5.55
CA ILE A 80 -3.16 -51.84 -5.29
C ILE A 80 -3.54 -51.22 -3.93
N ALA A 81 -4.84 -51.22 -3.56
CA ALA A 81 -5.30 -50.71 -2.27
C ALA A 81 -4.77 -51.49 -1.05
N GLY A 82 -4.39 -52.76 -1.23
CA GLY A 82 -3.87 -53.62 -0.16
C GLY A 82 -2.43 -53.33 0.29
N GLU A 83 -1.59 -52.75 -0.57
CA GLU A 83 -0.17 -52.51 -0.25
C GLU A 83 0.11 -51.14 0.40
N TYR A 84 -0.69 -50.11 0.10
CA TYR A 84 -0.50 -48.78 0.72
C TYR A 84 -0.90 -48.73 2.21
N SER A 85 -1.67 -49.72 2.69
CA SER A 85 -2.15 -49.75 4.08
C SER A 85 -1.11 -50.20 5.12
N LYS A 86 0.11 -50.61 4.73
CA LYS A 86 1.13 -51.12 5.66
C LYS A 86 2.35 -50.23 5.86
N GLN A 87 2.36 -49.01 5.32
CA GLN A 87 3.44 -48.07 5.63
C GLN A 87 3.16 -47.40 6.99
N LYS A 88 3.59 -48.07 8.05
CA LYS A 88 3.57 -47.60 9.44
C LYS A 88 4.38 -46.28 9.53
N LEU A 89 3.70 -45.15 9.32
CA LEU A 89 4.24 -43.80 9.44
C LEU A 89 4.87 -43.64 10.82
N ARG A 90 6.20 -43.71 10.89
CA ARG A 90 6.94 -43.47 12.14
C ARG A 90 6.66 -42.02 12.56
N PRO A 91 6.26 -41.77 13.82
CA PRO A 91 6.06 -40.40 14.29
C PRO A 91 7.38 -39.64 14.17
N ARG A 92 7.45 -38.68 13.23
CA ARG A 92 8.63 -37.84 13.06
C ARG A 92 8.77 -36.95 14.29
N LYS A 93 9.90 -37.07 14.99
CA LYS A 93 10.25 -36.20 16.11
C LYS A 93 10.29 -34.75 15.61
N ARG A 94 9.53 -33.86 16.25
CA ARG A 94 9.45 -32.44 15.86
C ARG A 94 10.85 -31.80 15.96
N PRO A 95 11.36 -31.13 14.90
CA PRO A 95 12.62 -30.41 14.97
C PRO A 95 12.50 -29.22 15.94
N ARG A 96 13.63 -28.79 16.53
CA ARG A 96 13.68 -27.62 17.43
C ARG A 96 13.24 -26.34 16.70
N LEU A 97 12.63 -25.39 17.43
CA LEU A 97 12.11 -24.13 16.87
C LEU A 97 13.14 -23.34 16.04
N CYS A 98 14.38 -23.16 16.54
CA CYS A 98 15.42 -22.46 15.77
C CYS A 98 15.81 -23.18 14.46
N ALA A 99 15.80 -24.52 14.46
CA ALA A 99 16.09 -25.29 13.25
C ALA A 99 14.97 -25.14 12.21
N GLN A 100 13.72 -25.06 12.67
CA GLN A 100 12.55 -24.76 11.82
C GLN A 100 12.67 -23.36 11.21
N MET A 101 12.94 -22.35 12.04
CA MET A 101 13.06 -20.96 11.59
C MET A 101 14.20 -20.79 10.58
N LYS A 102 15.36 -21.39 10.81
CA LYS A 102 16.48 -21.34 9.86
C LYS A 102 16.14 -22.01 8.52
N ALA A 103 15.48 -23.17 8.56
CA ALA A 103 15.09 -23.89 7.35
C ALA A 103 14.06 -23.11 6.52
N LEU A 104 13.06 -22.52 7.18
CA LEU A 104 12.07 -21.64 6.56
C LEU A 104 12.73 -20.40 5.96
N PHE A 105 13.62 -19.74 6.71
CA PHE A 105 14.30 -18.54 6.25
C PHE A 105 15.13 -18.80 4.98
N ILE A 106 15.95 -19.85 4.98
CA ILE A 106 16.76 -20.20 3.80
C ILE A 106 15.86 -20.50 2.59
N ARG A 107 14.76 -21.22 2.80
CA ARG A 107 13.79 -21.54 1.74
C ARG A 107 13.16 -20.26 1.17
N GLU A 108 12.70 -19.36 2.02
CA GLU A 108 12.09 -18.09 1.60
C GLU A 108 13.09 -17.21 0.86
N VAL A 109 14.33 -17.07 1.35
CA VAL A 109 15.39 -16.31 0.65
C VAL A 109 15.66 -16.89 -0.73
N GLN A 110 15.79 -18.23 -0.84
CA GLN A 110 15.99 -18.89 -2.13
C GLN A 110 14.79 -18.73 -3.07
N GLY A 111 13.56 -18.81 -2.53
CA GLY A 111 12.34 -18.58 -3.29
C GLY A 111 12.29 -17.16 -3.86
N THR A 112 12.59 -16.16 -3.03
CA THR A 112 12.65 -14.75 -3.45
C THR A 112 13.71 -14.51 -4.52
N TYR A 113 14.90 -15.13 -4.38
CA TYR A 113 15.98 -14.95 -5.35
C TYR A 113 15.71 -15.66 -6.69
N ARG A 114 15.06 -16.84 -6.67
CA ARG A 114 14.73 -17.57 -7.90
C ARG A 114 13.66 -16.85 -8.73
N ASN A 115 12.78 -16.10 -8.07
CA ASN A 115 11.72 -15.32 -8.73
C ASN A 115 12.22 -13.91 -9.08
N LEU A 116 13.19 -13.84 -10.00
CA LEU A 116 13.79 -12.56 -10.44
C LEU A 116 12.74 -11.56 -10.90
N PHE A 117 11.70 -12.02 -11.60
CA PHE A 117 10.61 -11.17 -12.08
C PHE A 117 9.88 -10.50 -10.91
N SER A 118 9.48 -11.27 -9.90
CA SER A 118 8.82 -10.70 -8.71
C SER A 118 9.73 -9.68 -8.01
N LEU A 119 11.02 -10.00 -7.85
CA LEU A 119 12.00 -9.09 -7.27
C LEU A 119 12.19 -7.82 -8.11
N LEU A 120 12.19 -7.94 -9.44
CA LEU A 120 12.31 -6.82 -10.35
C LEU A 120 11.11 -5.89 -10.22
N PHE A 121 9.87 -6.40 -10.30
CA PHE A 121 8.66 -5.58 -10.13
C PHE A 121 8.61 -4.89 -8.79
N ARG A 122 9.08 -5.58 -7.75
CA ARG A 122 9.16 -5.06 -6.40
C ARG A 122 10.04 -3.83 -6.28
N VAL A 123 11.20 -3.81 -6.94
CA VAL A 123 12.10 -2.65 -6.94
C VAL A 123 11.69 -1.63 -7.99
N PHE A 124 11.20 -2.08 -9.14
CA PHE A 124 10.90 -1.23 -10.29
C PHE A 124 9.69 -0.32 -10.05
N THR A 125 8.56 -0.87 -9.59
CA THR A 125 7.33 -0.10 -9.35
C THR A 125 7.54 1.13 -8.45
N PRO A 126 8.12 1.02 -7.23
CA PRO A 126 8.30 2.16 -6.35
C PRO A 126 9.32 3.16 -6.91
N VAL A 127 10.36 2.69 -7.61
CA VAL A 127 11.35 3.58 -8.25
C VAL A 127 10.71 4.37 -9.37
N LEU A 128 9.96 3.71 -10.24
CA LEU A 128 9.23 4.36 -11.33
C LEU A 128 8.27 5.41 -10.79
N GLN A 129 7.53 5.06 -9.72
CA GLN A 129 6.60 5.96 -9.06
C GLN A 129 7.32 7.20 -8.51
N VAL A 130 8.40 7.01 -7.76
CA VAL A 130 9.18 8.12 -7.19
C VAL A 130 9.78 9.00 -8.27
N VAL A 131 10.30 8.42 -9.36
CA VAL A 131 10.82 9.19 -10.50
C VAL A 131 9.72 10.01 -11.17
N LEU A 132 8.55 9.41 -11.42
CA LEU A 132 7.43 10.10 -12.05
C LEU A 132 6.93 11.28 -11.21
N TYR A 133 6.80 11.09 -9.89
CA TYR A 133 6.43 12.19 -8.98
C TYR A 133 7.54 13.21 -8.79
N SER A 134 8.81 12.79 -8.81
CA SER A 134 9.95 13.70 -8.75
C SER A 134 9.97 14.65 -9.95
N VAL A 135 9.65 14.15 -11.15
CA VAL A 135 9.53 14.97 -12.36
C VAL A 135 8.36 15.96 -12.27
N ALA A 136 7.24 15.55 -11.67
CA ALA A 136 6.08 16.43 -11.50
C ALA A 136 6.34 17.61 -10.53
N PHE A 137 7.26 17.44 -9.58
CA PHE A 137 7.50 18.38 -8.48
C PHE A 137 8.97 18.83 -8.41
N LEU A 138 9.62 19.00 -9.56
CA LEU A 138 11.03 19.43 -9.62
C LEU A 138 11.25 20.75 -8.86
N HIS A 139 12.29 20.77 -8.02
CA HIS A 139 12.78 21.96 -7.32
C HIS A 139 11.86 22.63 -6.30
N VAL A 140 10.74 22.01 -5.90
CA VAL A 140 9.81 22.59 -4.90
C VAL A 140 10.52 23.00 -3.59
N GLY A 141 11.59 22.29 -3.20
CA GLY A 141 12.37 22.58 -1.99
C GLY A 141 13.26 23.82 -2.06
N ARG A 142 13.68 24.28 -3.25
CA ARG A 142 14.62 25.41 -3.38
C ARG A 142 13.96 26.76 -3.15
N TYR A 143 12.65 26.86 -3.35
CA TYR A 143 11.92 28.13 -3.29
C TYR A 143 11.77 28.68 -1.86
N LEU A 144 11.76 27.83 -0.83
CA LEU A 144 11.74 28.25 0.58
C LEU A 144 13.06 28.93 1.02
N ALA A 145 14.18 28.60 0.39
CA ALA A 145 15.48 29.16 0.75
C ALA A 145 15.67 30.60 0.22
N GLN A 146 15.02 30.96 -0.89
CA GLN A 146 15.15 32.28 -1.53
C GLN A 146 14.24 33.37 -0.93
N GLY A 147 13.18 33.01 -0.20
CA GLY A 147 12.24 33.99 0.39
C GLY A 147 12.80 34.85 1.53
N LYS A 148 14.02 34.59 2.01
CA LYS A 148 14.60 35.29 3.17
C LYS A 148 15.21 36.66 2.85
N HIS A 149 15.32 37.05 1.58
CA HIS A 149 16.07 38.25 1.16
C HIS A 149 15.25 39.39 0.55
N LEU A 150 13.92 39.29 0.41
CA LEU A 150 13.08 40.34 -0.22
C LEU A 150 12.29 41.13 0.84
N GLY A 151 13.00 41.92 1.65
CA GLY A 151 12.44 42.60 2.82
C GLY A 151 12.27 44.13 2.77
N ASP A 152 12.78 44.84 1.75
CA ASP A 152 12.92 46.32 1.89
C ASP A 152 11.91 47.20 1.10
N ASP A 153 11.18 46.70 0.09
CA ASP A 153 10.38 47.59 -0.78
C ASP A 153 8.85 47.31 -0.77
N GLY A 154 8.16 47.87 0.25
CA GLY A 154 6.82 48.48 0.20
C GLY A 154 5.59 47.77 -0.43
N THR A 155 4.77 47.16 0.42
CA THR A 155 3.29 47.03 0.42
C THR A 155 2.50 46.45 -0.77
N LEU A 156 2.76 46.81 -2.04
CA LEU A 156 2.05 46.20 -3.19
C LEU A 156 2.68 44.88 -3.63
N ALA A 157 4.01 44.77 -3.53
CA ALA A 157 4.71 43.50 -3.63
C ALA A 157 4.19 42.55 -2.54
N GLN A 158 4.03 43.05 -1.32
CA GLN A 158 3.64 42.27 -0.13
C GLN A 158 2.32 41.50 -0.31
N LEU A 159 1.28 42.09 -0.91
CA LEU A 159 0.01 41.39 -1.20
C LEU A 159 0.17 40.25 -2.21
N GLN A 160 1.01 40.43 -3.24
CA GLN A 160 1.34 39.34 -4.17
C GLN A 160 2.24 38.29 -3.52
N THR A 161 3.14 38.69 -2.62
CA THR A 161 4.00 37.76 -1.87
C THR A 161 3.18 36.89 -0.93
N GLU A 162 2.16 37.40 -0.25
CA GLU A 162 1.29 36.60 0.64
C GLU A 162 0.47 35.55 -0.13
N ALA A 163 -0.10 35.94 -1.28
CA ALA A 163 -0.85 35.03 -2.14
C ALA A 163 0.06 33.95 -2.76
N GLN A 164 1.27 34.33 -3.20
CA GLN A 164 2.24 33.39 -3.73
C GLN A 164 2.80 32.47 -2.64
N PHE A 165 3.09 32.99 -1.45
CA PHE A 165 3.60 32.22 -0.31
C PHE A 165 2.64 31.10 0.10
N SER A 166 1.35 31.42 0.24
CA SER A 166 0.32 30.42 0.56
C SER A 166 0.17 29.35 -0.54
N ALA A 167 0.26 29.74 -1.82
CA ALA A 167 0.28 28.78 -2.93
C ALA A 167 1.50 27.85 -2.90
N ARG A 168 2.70 28.36 -2.57
CA ARG A 168 3.93 27.57 -2.46
C ARG A 168 3.93 26.61 -1.28
N ILE A 169 3.42 27.04 -0.12
CA ILE A 169 3.27 26.14 1.04
C ILE A 169 2.34 24.98 0.70
N ARG A 170 1.24 25.26 0.00
CA ARG A 170 0.30 24.22 -0.44
C ARG A 170 0.98 23.21 -1.36
N GLU A 171 1.78 23.65 -2.32
CA GLU A 171 2.56 22.77 -3.21
C GLU A 171 3.53 21.88 -2.42
N LEU A 172 4.26 22.45 -1.45
CA LEU A 172 5.17 21.70 -0.60
C LEU A 172 4.44 20.66 0.24
N PHE A 173 3.35 21.04 0.89
CA PHE A 173 2.53 20.12 1.70
C PHE A 173 2.01 18.94 0.87
N ILE A 174 1.46 19.21 -0.32
CA ILE A 174 0.96 18.16 -1.23
C ILE A 174 2.10 17.24 -1.67
N SER A 175 3.26 17.79 -2.01
CA SER A 175 4.41 16.97 -2.44
C SER A 175 4.87 16.02 -1.34
N VAL A 176 5.01 16.50 -0.10
CA VAL A 176 5.42 15.70 1.04
C VAL A 176 4.36 14.63 1.35
N ALA A 177 3.08 15.01 1.44
CA ALA A 177 1.99 14.08 1.73
C ALA A 177 1.87 12.97 0.67
N THR A 178 2.05 13.31 -0.60
CA THR A 178 1.99 12.34 -1.71
C THR A 178 3.11 11.32 -1.60
N VAL A 179 4.35 11.75 -1.33
CA VAL A 179 5.50 10.84 -1.17
C VAL A 179 5.27 9.86 -0.01
N PHE A 180 4.74 10.33 1.11
CA PHE A 180 4.38 9.46 2.24
C PHE A 180 3.33 8.42 1.88
N PHE A 181 2.26 8.87 1.22
CA PHE A 181 1.20 7.98 0.74
C PHE A 181 1.75 6.93 -0.26
N MET A 182 2.72 7.31 -1.09
CA MET A 182 3.38 6.38 -2.01
C MET A 182 4.26 5.37 -1.31
N ALA A 183 5.05 5.80 -0.31
CA ALA A 183 5.85 4.87 0.48
C ALA A 183 4.97 3.83 1.21
N PHE A 184 3.83 4.25 1.73
CA PHE A 184 2.84 3.37 2.34
C PHE A 184 2.24 2.38 1.33
N THR A 185 1.74 2.87 0.20
CA THR A 185 1.09 2.02 -0.81
C THR A 185 2.06 1.05 -1.50
N ALA A 186 3.32 1.44 -1.68
CA ALA A 186 4.36 0.58 -2.25
C ALA A 186 4.62 -0.68 -1.42
N GLY A 187 4.58 -0.58 -0.07
CA GLY A 187 4.70 -1.74 0.81
C GLY A 187 3.53 -2.72 0.67
N ALA A 188 2.31 -2.19 0.70
CA ALA A 188 1.07 -2.97 0.65
C ALA A 188 0.88 -3.73 -0.69
N GLN A 189 1.23 -3.10 -1.82
CA GLN A 189 1.07 -3.69 -3.16
C GLN A 189 1.81 -5.01 -3.33
N ILE A 190 3.02 -5.09 -2.78
CA ILE A 190 3.87 -6.28 -2.95
C ILE A 190 3.30 -7.47 -2.16
N VAL A 191 2.83 -7.20 -0.94
CA VAL A 191 2.20 -8.21 -0.09
C VAL A 191 0.94 -8.75 -0.77
N LEU A 192 0.12 -7.86 -1.33
CA LEU A 192 -1.15 -8.22 -1.96
C LEU A 192 -0.99 -9.22 -3.11
N LEU A 193 0.04 -9.05 -3.93
CA LEU A 193 0.30 -9.93 -5.09
C LEU A 193 0.84 -11.31 -4.70
N ASN A 194 1.52 -11.42 -3.55
CA ASN A 194 2.15 -12.67 -3.11
C ASN A 194 1.20 -13.56 -2.29
N ILE A 195 0.16 -13.00 -1.67
CA ILE A 195 -0.80 -13.74 -0.84
C ILE A 195 -1.41 -14.96 -1.56
N PRO A 196 -1.91 -14.88 -2.80
CA PRO A 196 -2.56 -16.02 -3.46
C PRO A 196 -1.60 -17.20 -3.68
N ALA A 197 -0.35 -16.90 -4.06
CA ALA A 197 0.67 -17.90 -4.29
C ALA A 197 1.07 -18.61 -2.99
N GLU A 198 1.26 -17.85 -1.92
CA GLU A 198 1.69 -18.37 -0.62
C GLU A 198 0.59 -19.13 0.13
N ARG A 199 -0.68 -18.70 -0.03
CA ARG A 199 -1.82 -19.28 0.70
C ARG A 199 -1.99 -20.77 0.44
N SER A 200 -1.79 -21.23 -0.80
CA SER A 200 -1.98 -22.63 -1.17
C SER A 200 -0.98 -23.57 -0.47
N VAL A 201 0.28 -23.14 -0.38
CA VAL A 201 1.35 -23.88 0.29
C VAL A 201 1.15 -23.83 1.81
N PHE A 202 0.79 -22.65 2.34
CA PHE A 202 0.54 -22.47 3.75
C PHE A 202 -0.59 -23.37 4.27
N LEU A 203 -1.72 -23.46 3.56
CA LEU A 203 -2.86 -24.31 3.96
C LEU A 203 -2.45 -25.78 4.08
N ARG A 204 -1.64 -26.28 3.13
CA ARG A 204 -1.14 -27.66 3.14
C ARG A 204 -0.17 -27.91 4.30
N GLU A 205 0.70 -26.95 4.61
CA GLU A 205 1.65 -27.06 5.72
C GLU A 205 0.97 -26.90 7.08
N TYR A 206 -0.07 -26.08 7.16
CA TYR A 206 -0.87 -25.83 8.34
C TYR A 206 -1.67 -27.07 8.77
N THR A 207 -2.37 -27.73 7.84
CA THR A 207 -3.12 -28.97 8.14
C THR A 207 -2.19 -30.12 8.56
N SER A 208 -0.97 -30.12 8.05
CA SER A 208 0.05 -31.11 8.39
C SER A 208 0.75 -30.85 9.73
N ASN A 209 0.46 -29.73 10.42
CA ASN A 209 1.05 -29.33 11.70
C ASN A 209 2.60 -29.40 11.71
N MET A 210 3.25 -29.15 10.56
CA MET A 210 4.70 -29.29 10.42
C MET A 210 5.46 -28.15 11.11
N TYR A 211 4.90 -26.93 11.12
CA TYR A 211 5.52 -25.72 11.67
C TYR A 211 4.49 -24.84 12.36
N SER A 212 4.95 -24.02 13.31
CA SER A 212 4.10 -23.00 13.95
C SER A 212 3.90 -21.81 13.01
N THR A 213 2.66 -21.33 12.88
CA THR A 213 2.29 -20.15 12.07
C THR A 213 3.13 -18.91 12.41
N TRP A 214 3.43 -18.70 13.69
CA TRP A 214 4.25 -17.57 14.14
C TRP A 214 5.68 -17.62 13.60
N MET A 215 6.26 -18.81 13.47
CA MET A 215 7.63 -18.98 12.95
C MET A 215 7.68 -18.71 11.44
N TYR A 216 6.61 -19.07 10.72
CA TYR A 216 6.45 -18.73 9.30
C TYR A 216 6.39 -17.21 9.11
N LEU A 217 5.50 -16.53 9.85
CA LEU A 217 5.34 -15.07 9.76
C LEU A 217 6.64 -14.33 10.11
N LEU A 218 7.32 -14.71 11.20
CA LEU A 218 8.58 -14.09 11.60
C LEU A 218 9.68 -14.31 10.57
N SER A 219 9.80 -15.52 10.02
CA SER A 219 10.73 -15.82 8.94
C SER A 219 10.47 -14.96 7.72
N LYS A 220 9.19 -14.76 7.36
CA LYS A 220 8.81 -13.91 6.23
C LYS A 220 9.22 -12.45 6.48
N MET A 221 8.87 -11.89 7.63
CA MET A 221 9.24 -10.52 8.00
C MET A 221 10.75 -10.29 7.96
N LEU A 222 11.56 -11.27 8.39
CA LEU A 222 13.02 -11.16 8.36
C LEU A 222 13.62 -11.15 6.95
N VAL A 223 13.00 -11.86 5.99
CA VAL A 223 13.43 -11.84 4.58
C VAL A 223 13.02 -10.52 3.92
N GLU A 224 11.89 -9.97 4.34
CA GLU A 224 11.31 -8.76 3.78
C GLU A 224 12.03 -7.48 4.22
N LEU A 225 12.46 -7.42 5.47
CA LEU A 225 13.13 -6.27 6.08
C LEU A 225 14.39 -5.76 5.33
N PRO A 226 15.35 -6.60 4.91
CA PRO A 226 16.53 -6.12 4.17
C PRO A 226 16.18 -5.58 2.78
N LEU A 227 15.16 -6.14 2.13
CA LEU A 227 14.69 -5.67 0.83
C LEU A 227 14.04 -4.29 0.97
N THR A 228 13.19 -4.10 1.98
CA THR A 228 12.55 -2.81 2.23
C THR A 228 13.56 -1.74 2.67
N LEU A 229 14.58 -2.08 3.46
CA LEU A 229 15.68 -1.18 3.81
C LEU A 229 16.45 -0.67 2.58
N LEU A 230 16.79 -1.56 1.65
CA LEU A 230 17.51 -1.17 0.43
C LEU A 230 16.62 -0.33 -0.49
N GLN A 231 15.35 -0.70 -0.61
CA GLN A 231 14.37 0.01 -1.41
C GLN A 231 14.15 1.44 -0.90
N THR A 232 13.97 1.63 0.41
CA THR A 232 13.76 2.96 0.99
C THR A 232 15.01 3.83 0.87
N LEU A 233 16.20 3.24 0.98
CA LEU A 233 17.47 3.96 0.77
C LEU A 233 17.53 4.52 -0.65
N LEU A 234 17.23 3.69 -1.65
CA LEU A 234 17.26 4.09 -3.06
C LEU A 234 16.21 5.18 -3.36
N ILE A 235 14.98 5.04 -2.85
CA ILE A 235 13.93 6.05 -2.98
C ILE A 235 14.37 7.40 -2.40
N VAL A 236 14.95 7.39 -1.19
CA VAL A 236 15.35 8.63 -0.51
C VAL A 236 16.50 9.33 -1.21
N VAL A 237 17.45 8.59 -1.78
CA VAL A 237 18.52 9.17 -2.61
C VAL A 237 17.94 9.90 -3.82
N ILE A 238 16.98 9.29 -4.54
CA ILE A 238 16.31 9.93 -5.69
C ILE A 238 15.55 11.18 -5.23
N LEU A 239 14.79 11.05 -4.13
CA LEU A 239 13.97 12.11 -3.58
C LEU A 239 14.79 13.35 -3.20
N GLN A 240 15.91 13.12 -2.53
CA GLN A 240 16.83 14.17 -2.09
C GLN A 240 17.47 14.89 -3.29
N ALA A 241 17.80 14.14 -4.35
CA ALA A 241 18.33 14.71 -5.58
C ALA A 241 17.28 15.55 -6.34
N ALA A 242 16.01 15.12 -6.35
CA ALA A 242 14.95 15.77 -7.11
C ALA A 242 14.38 17.03 -6.42
N TYR A 243 14.11 16.97 -5.12
CA TYR A 243 13.51 18.10 -4.41
C TYR A 243 14.53 19.14 -3.97
N GLY A 244 15.79 18.75 -3.79
CA GLY A 244 16.85 19.65 -3.32
C GLY A 244 16.56 20.26 -1.95
N THR A 245 15.83 19.54 -1.09
CA THR A 245 15.53 19.97 0.28
C THR A 245 16.75 19.78 1.18
N ASN A 246 17.02 20.69 2.10
CA ASN A 246 18.11 20.53 3.09
C ASN A 246 17.70 19.65 4.29
N ALA A 247 16.79 18.70 4.10
CA ALA A 247 16.36 17.81 5.17
C ALA A 247 17.49 16.86 5.57
N SER A 248 17.58 16.53 6.87
CA SER A 248 18.53 15.54 7.36
C SER A 248 18.27 14.18 6.74
N PHE A 249 19.18 13.71 5.88
CA PHE A 249 19.06 12.46 5.13
C PHE A 249 18.69 11.26 6.02
N TRP A 250 19.39 11.09 7.14
CA TRP A 250 19.16 9.98 8.06
C TRP A 250 17.76 9.96 8.67
N TRP A 251 17.23 11.14 9.00
CA TRP A 251 15.89 11.26 9.57
C TRP A 251 14.82 10.93 8.54
N LEU A 252 14.97 11.45 7.32
CA LEU A 252 14.04 11.20 6.22
C LEU A 252 14.04 9.73 5.82
N TRP A 253 15.22 9.10 5.76
CA TRP A 253 15.35 7.67 5.48
C TRP A 253 14.69 6.80 6.56
N PHE A 254 14.97 7.07 7.84
CA PHE A 254 14.37 6.32 8.93
C PHE A 254 12.84 6.42 8.93
N LEU A 255 12.32 7.64 8.70
CA LEU A 255 10.89 7.89 8.73
C LEU A 255 10.17 7.32 7.49
N MET A 256 10.82 7.30 6.32
CA MET A 256 10.34 6.57 5.13
C MET A 256 10.34 5.05 5.33
N PHE A 257 11.38 4.51 5.96
CA PHE A 257 11.45 3.10 6.30
C PHE A 257 10.32 2.70 7.24
N LEU A 258 10.11 3.46 8.31
CA LEU A 258 9.03 3.22 9.27
C LEU A 258 7.65 3.26 8.58
N CYS A 259 7.41 4.27 7.75
CA CYS A 259 6.16 4.41 7.00
C CYS A 259 5.89 3.21 6.09
N MET A 260 6.90 2.74 5.34
CA MET A 260 6.76 1.59 4.46
C MET A 260 6.52 0.28 5.22
N THR A 261 7.11 0.10 6.41
CA THR A 261 6.90 -1.09 7.24
C THR A 261 5.56 -1.11 7.98
N SER A 262 4.87 0.04 8.06
CA SER A 262 3.59 0.16 8.77
C SER A 262 2.35 -0.15 7.91
N GLY A 263 2.54 -0.36 6.61
CA GLY A 263 1.47 -0.67 5.65
C GLY A 263 1.23 -2.15 5.41
#